data_AF-A0AAE3II58-F1
#
_entry.id   AF-A0AAE3II58-F1
#
_cell.length_a   1.000
_cell.length_b   1.000
_cell.length_c   1.000
_cell.angle_alpha   90.00
_cell.angle_beta   90.00
_cell.angle_gamma   90.00
#
_symmetry.space_group_name_H-M   'P 1'
#
loop_
_entity.id
_entity.type
_entity.pdbx_description
1 polymer ?
#
loop_
_entity_poly.entity_id
_entity_poly.type
_entity_poly.pdbx_seq_one_letter_code
_entity_poly.pdbx_strand_id
1 'polypeptide(L)'
;MNKKKDEATKQIMQLIVAICVIVIGFGVVKVIGINEDYKHNFERNKAENSTVNTITTTTSTITKNTTTRSVENKKNTVKTNTKSTTTTKETRATKPYSHKVTETTTIVTKSEAEPEIELISYDIPTGDTSFHGYMDYACITDINSLQYQLQLNCWTDSQGIRRQGDDVCIALGSYYGTEIGTRYLITTDTGNSFTAVLADCKADIHTDYNNQYRDTGNGFKNVVEFIVDTYALDPDVMSSGNIGTYDNYSGNIVSIQKIN
;
A
#
# COMPACT_ATOMS: atom_id res chain seq x y z
N MET A 1 11.42 2.55 67.42
CA MET A 1 10.95 3.31 66.23
C MET A 1 11.08 2.55 64.90
N ASN A 2 11.99 1.58 64.74
CA ASN A 2 12.26 0.93 63.44
C ASN A 2 11.25 -0.14 62.97
N LYS A 3 10.52 -0.83 63.85
CA LYS A 3 9.58 -1.91 63.44
C LYS A 3 8.36 -1.40 62.64
N LYS A 4 7.83 -0.21 62.95
CA LYS A 4 6.66 0.35 62.24
C LYS A 4 7.00 0.82 60.83
N LYS A 5 8.23 1.29 60.58
CA LYS A 5 8.69 1.66 59.23
C LYS A 5 8.90 0.43 58.35
N ASP A 6 9.43 -0.66 58.91
CA ASP A 6 9.63 -1.91 58.17
C ASP A 6 8.29 -2.56 57.76
N GLU A 7 7.31 -2.52 58.66
CA GLU A 7 5.95 -3.03 58.38
C GLU A 7 5.22 -2.22 57.30
N ALA A 8 5.30 -0.89 57.37
CA ALA A 8 4.72 0.00 56.35
C ALA A 8 5.39 -0.20 54.98
N THR A 9 6.70 -0.44 54.95
CA THR A 9 7.45 -0.69 53.71
C THR A 9 7.05 -2.03 53.08
N LYS A 10 6.81 -3.07 53.88
CA LYS A 10 6.30 -4.36 53.41
C LYS A 10 4.90 -4.24 52.83
N GLN A 11 4.01 -3.48 53.49
CA GLN A 11 2.65 -3.26 52.99
C GLN A 11 2.63 -2.50 51.66
N ILE A 12 3.51 -1.50 51.49
CA ILE A 12 3.65 -0.75 50.23
C ILE A 12 4.17 -1.66 49.11
N MET A 13 5.20 -2.47 49.37
CA MET A 13 5.73 -3.44 48.39
C MET A 13 4.66 -4.46 47.98
N GLN A 14 3.88 -4.95 48.93
CA GLN A 14 2.82 -5.92 48.67
C GLN A 14 1.67 -5.32 47.84
N LEU A 15 1.36 -4.04 48.04
CA LEU A 15 0.39 -3.28 47.24
C LEU A 15 0.87 -3.08 45.80
N ILE A 16 2.16 -2.75 45.60
CA ILE A 16 2.74 -2.58 44.25
C ILE A 16 2.71 -3.91 43.48
N VAL A 17 3.10 -5.02 44.12
CA VAL A 17 3.06 -6.35 43.49
C VAL A 17 1.62 -6.74 43.13
N ALA A 18 0.64 -6.46 43.99
CA ALA A 18 -0.77 -6.72 43.69
C ALA A 18 -1.26 -5.92 42.46
N ILE A 19 -0.90 -4.64 42.36
CA ILE A 19 -1.26 -3.79 41.21
C ILE A 19 -0.59 -4.31 39.92
N CYS A 20 0.70 -4.68 39.97
CA CYS A 20 1.41 -5.21 38.81
C CYS A 20 0.80 -6.52 38.29
N VAL A 21 0.43 -7.44 39.19
CA VAL A 21 -0.22 -8.70 38.81
C VAL A 21 -1.59 -8.45 38.18
N ILE A 22 -2.34 -7.47 38.70
CA ILE A 22 -3.64 -7.07 38.14
C ILE A 22 -3.48 -6.47 36.73
N VAL A 23 -2.55 -5.54 36.53
CA VAL A 23 -2.31 -4.88 35.23
C VAL A 23 -1.85 -5.89 34.17
N ILE A 24 -0.92 -6.79 34.53
CA ILE A 24 -0.46 -7.84 33.64
C ILE A 24 -1.58 -8.84 33.34
N GLY A 25 -2.36 -9.25 34.36
CA GLY A 25 -3.51 -10.14 34.19
C GLY A 25 -4.57 -9.56 33.25
N PHE A 26 -4.98 -8.29 33.44
CA PHE A 26 -5.94 -7.63 32.56
C PHE A 26 -5.39 -7.42 31.14
N GLY A 27 -4.09 -7.09 31.01
CA GLY A 27 -3.43 -6.98 29.70
C GLY A 27 -3.43 -8.30 28.94
N VAL A 28 -3.05 -9.40 29.60
CA VAL A 28 -3.02 -10.74 29.00
C VAL A 28 -4.44 -11.23 28.65
N VAL A 29 -5.44 -11.02 29.53
CA VAL A 29 -6.84 -11.38 29.25
C VAL A 29 -7.40 -10.58 28.07
N LYS A 30 -7.11 -9.27 27.96
CA LYS A 30 -7.50 -8.46 26.80
C LYS A 30 -6.83 -8.96 25.51
N VAL A 31 -5.53 -9.23 25.54
CA VAL A 31 -4.80 -9.70 24.35
C VAL A 31 -5.31 -11.07 23.89
N ILE A 32 -5.55 -12.00 24.81
CA ILE A 32 -6.09 -13.33 24.48
C ILE A 32 -7.53 -13.21 23.96
N GLY A 33 -8.39 -12.42 24.62
CA GLY A 33 -9.78 -12.22 24.16
C GLY A 33 -9.86 -11.60 22.76
N ILE A 34 -9.03 -10.59 22.50
CA ILE A 34 -8.89 -9.98 21.17
C ILE A 34 -8.46 -11.02 20.13
N ASN A 35 -7.48 -11.87 20.45
CA ASN A 35 -6.96 -12.88 19.52
C ASN A 35 -7.95 -14.03 19.25
N GLU A 36 -8.73 -14.42 20.26
CA GLU A 36 -9.79 -15.44 20.14
C GLU A 36 -10.96 -14.92 19.29
N ASP A 37 -11.37 -13.65 19.49
CA ASP A 37 -12.40 -12.99 18.67
C ASP A 37 -11.93 -12.84 17.22
N TYR A 38 -10.66 -12.49 16.98
CA TYR A 38 -10.08 -12.46 15.63
C TYR A 38 -10.17 -13.82 14.94
N LYS A 39 -9.78 -14.89 15.63
CA LYS A 39 -9.83 -16.25 15.07
C LYS A 39 -11.27 -16.69 14.78
N HIS A 40 -12.21 -16.39 15.66
CA HIS A 40 -13.62 -16.74 15.47
C HIS A 40 -14.27 -15.95 14.33
N ASN A 41 -13.89 -14.68 14.15
CA ASN A 41 -14.38 -13.85 13.04
C ASN A 41 -13.75 -14.26 11.70
N PHE A 42 -12.47 -14.61 11.68
CA PHE A 42 -11.79 -15.15 10.51
C PHE A 42 -12.44 -16.45 10.02
N GLU A 43 -12.70 -17.41 10.91
CA GLU A 43 -13.32 -18.69 10.53
C GLU A 43 -14.80 -18.55 10.14
N ARG A 44 -15.57 -17.64 10.77
CA ARG A 44 -16.94 -17.33 10.32
C ARG A 44 -16.96 -16.73 8.91
N ASN A 45 -16.09 -15.76 8.63
CA ASN A 45 -16.03 -15.11 7.32
C ASN A 45 -15.55 -16.05 6.21
N LYS A 46 -14.66 -17.01 6.54
CA LYS A 46 -14.28 -18.10 5.64
C LYS A 46 -15.45 -19.03 5.32
N ALA A 47 -16.29 -19.35 6.32
CA ALA A 47 -17.48 -20.18 6.13
C ALA A 47 -18.57 -19.47 5.32
N GLU A 48 -18.79 -18.17 5.54
CA GLU A 48 -19.77 -17.36 4.80
C GLU A 48 -19.34 -17.10 3.35
N ASN A 49 -18.06 -16.84 3.07
CA ASN A 49 -17.58 -16.74 1.68
C ASN A 49 -17.59 -18.10 0.94
N SER A 50 -17.47 -19.22 1.66
CA SER A 50 -17.58 -20.55 1.05
C SER A 50 -19.02 -20.92 0.68
N THR A 51 -20.03 -20.39 1.40
CA THR A 51 -21.45 -20.62 1.08
C THR A 51 -21.95 -19.66 -0.01
N VAL A 52 -21.47 -18.42 -0.07
CA VAL A 52 -21.80 -17.44 -1.12
C VAL A 52 -21.30 -17.87 -2.52
N ASN A 53 -20.12 -18.51 -2.59
CA ASN A 53 -19.58 -19.04 -3.84
C ASN A 53 -20.35 -20.27 -4.38
N THR A 54 -21.20 -20.91 -3.57
CA THR A 54 -22.00 -22.07 -3.99
C THR A 54 -23.42 -21.68 -4.44
N ILE A 55 -23.92 -20.50 -4.07
CA ILE A 55 -25.29 -20.05 -4.39
C ILE A 55 -25.34 -19.21 -5.69
N THR A 56 -24.21 -18.64 -6.14
CA THR A 56 -24.16 -17.85 -7.39
C THR A 56 -23.87 -18.71 -8.62
N THR A 57 -24.67 -19.75 -8.85
CA THR A 57 -24.79 -20.41 -10.16
C THR A 57 -26.23 -20.83 -10.37
N THR A 58 -27.15 -19.86 -10.43
CA THR A 58 -28.45 -20.04 -11.09
C THR A 58 -28.94 -18.68 -11.60
N THR A 59 -28.79 -18.51 -12.91
CA THR A 59 -29.64 -17.73 -13.83
C THR A 59 -30.31 -16.46 -13.33
N SER A 60 -29.87 -15.31 -13.87
CA SER A 60 -30.76 -14.19 -14.15
C SER A 60 -30.28 -13.43 -15.39
N THR A 61 -30.85 -13.82 -16.54
CA THR A 61 -30.97 -12.99 -17.74
C THR A 61 -31.83 -11.77 -17.42
N ILE A 62 -31.22 -10.57 -17.36
CA ILE A 62 -31.93 -9.30 -17.55
C ILE A 62 -31.07 -8.39 -18.43
N THR A 63 -31.53 -8.22 -19.65
CA THR A 63 -31.07 -7.29 -20.68
C THR A 63 -31.21 -5.84 -20.22
N LYS A 64 -30.11 -5.07 -20.16
CA LYS A 64 -30.11 -3.62 -20.43
C LYS A 64 -28.79 -3.20 -21.09
N ASN A 65 -28.95 -2.48 -22.19
CA ASN A 65 -27.92 -2.02 -23.11
C ASN A 65 -26.99 -0.98 -22.48
N THR A 66 -25.68 -1.24 -22.52
CA THR A 66 -24.65 -0.20 -22.46
C THR A 66 -23.54 -0.57 -23.44
N THR A 67 -23.36 0.29 -24.44
CA THR A 67 -22.35 0.17 -25.49
C THR A 67 -20.94 0.23 -24.88
N THR A 68 -20.25 -0.90 -24.89
CA THR A 68 -18.81 -1.00 -24.60
C THR A 68 -18.05 -0.38 -25.77
N ARG A 69 -17.23 0.64 -25.51
CA ARG A 69 -16.27 1.18 -26.48
C ARG A 69 -14.87 0.75 -26.06
N SER A 70 -14.33 -0.22 -26.78
CA SER A 70 -12.93 -0.62 -26.75
C SER A 70 -12.07 0.50 -27.33
N VAL A 71 -11.00 0.87 -26.61
CA VAL A 71 -9.93 1.73 -27.13
C VAL A 71 -8.66 0.91 -27.16
N GLU A 72 -8.02 0.95 -28.32
CA GLU A 72 -6.87 0.14 -28.73
C GLU A 72 -5.57 0.77 -28.22
N ASN A 73 -4.82 0.03 -27.38
CA ASN A 73 -3.52 0.47 -26.86
C ASN A 73 -2.41 0.26 -27.91
N LYS A 74 -1.71 1.36 -28.20
CA LYS A 74 -0.67 1.43 -29.24
C LYS A 74 0.68 0.98 -28.69
N LYS A 75 1.22 -0.08 -29.27
CA LYS A 75 2.56 -0.65 -29.03
C LYS A 75 3.67 0.32 -29.44
N ASN A 76 4.52 0.74 -28.50
CA ASN A 76 5.78 1.42 -28.80
C ASN A 76 6.98 0.55 -28.41
N THR A 77 7.89 0.33 -29.36
CA THR A 77 9.13 -0.44 -29.18
C THR A 77 10.30 0.54 -29.22
N VAL A 78 11.11 0.59 -28.16
CA VAL A 78 12.36 1.36 -28.11
C VAL A 78 13.55 0.40 -28.18
N LYS A 79 14.45 0.63 -29.14
CA LYS A 79 15.73 -0.07 -29.29
C LYS A 79 16.84 0.80 -28.70
N THR A 80 17.62 0.29 -27.76
CA THR A 80 18.83 0.93 -27.25
C THR A 80 20.04 0.06 -27.57
N ASN A 81 20.96 0.62 -28.36
CA ASN A 81 22.29 0.07 -28.61
C ASN A 81 23.26 0.65 -27.57
N THR A 82 23.91 -0.20 -26.78
CA THR A 82 25.06 0.23 -25.96
C THR A 82 26.27 -0.65 -26.24
N LYS A 83 27.29 0.00 -26.82
CA LYS A 83 28.62 -0.50 -27.12
C LYS A 83 29.47 -0.35 -25.86
N SER A 84 30.10 -1.42 -25.38
CA SER A 84 31.09 -1.35 -24.29
C SER A 84 32.40 -1.99 -24.72
N THR A 85 33.50 -1.31 -24.42
CA THR A 85 34.88 -1.63 -24.80
C THR A 85 35.68 -2.03 -23.56
N THR A 86 36.39 -3.15 -23.64
CA THR A 86 37.25 -3.73 -22.61
C THR A 86 38.68 -3.17 -22.69
N THR A 87 39.37 -3.02 -21.55
CA THR A 87 40.85 -3.07 -21.46
C THR A 87 41.28 -3.65 -20.10
N THR A 88 42.42 -4.34 -20.11
CA THR A 88 42.85 -5.44 -19.23
C THR A 88 44.18 -5.12 -18.52
N LYS A 89 44.56 -6.00 -17.55
CA LYS A 89 45.92 -6.38 -17.02
C LYS A 89 46.27 -5.81 -15.64
N GLU A 90 46.95 -6.48 -14.68
CA GLU A 90 47.74 -7.73 -14.55
C GLU A 90 47.92 -7.99 -13.00
N THR A 91 47.69 -9.16 -12.39
CA THR A 91 48.50 -10.40 -12.19
C THR A 91 49.64 -10.36 -11.14
N ARG A 92 49.58 -11.27 -10.13
CA ARG A 92 50.64 -12.17 -9.55
C ARG A 92 50.16 -12.78 -8.21
N ALA A 93 50.46 -14.00 -7.72
CA ALA A 93 50.70 -15.37 -8.21
C ALA A 93 51.05 -16.25 -6.98
N THR A 94 50.53 -17.48 -6.84
CA THR A 94 51.25 -18.67 -6.28
C THR A 94 50.48 -19.98 -6.62
N LYS A 95 51.22 -21.09 -6.70
CA LYS A 95 51.05 -22.29 -7.56
C LYS A 95 50.37 -23.52 -6.86
N PRO A 96 50.45 -24.78 -7.36
CA PRO A 96 49.46 -25.40 -8.24
C PRO A 96 48.95 -26.78 -7.73
N TYR A 97 47.79 -27.25 -8.18
CA TYR A 97 47.49 -28.69 -8.10
C TYR A 97 46.68 -29.14 -9.31
N SER A 98 47.23 -30.14 -10.00
CA SER A 98 46.81 -30.65 -11.29
C SER A 98 46.09 -31.98 -11.09
N HIS A 99 44.79 -32.03 -11.36
CA HIS A 99 44.07 -33.28 -11.56
C HIS A 99 43.19 -33.23 -12.81
N LYS A 100 43.10 -34.39 -13.45
CA LYS A 100 42.79 -34.63 -14.85
C LYS A 100 41.37 -34.23 -15.24
N VAL A 101 41.29 -33.80 -16.50
CA VAL A 101 40.07 -33.51 -17.26
C VAL A 101 39.18 -34.75 -17.35
N THR A 102 37.93 -34.59 -16.90
CA THR A 102 36.80 -35.44 -17.30
C THR A 102 35.76 -34.50 -17.88
N GLU A 103 35.63 -34.49 -19.21
CA GLU A 103 34.60 -33.73 -19.92
C GLU A 103 33.23 -34.30 -19.53
N THR A 104 32.52 -33.55 -18.68
CA THR A 104 31.09 -33.77 -18.46
C THR A 104 30.37 -32.75 -19.32
N THR A 105 29.84 -33.22 -20.45
CA THR A 105 28.90 -32.45 -21.28
C THR A 105 27.61 -32.28 -20.49
N THR A 106 27.55 -31.23 -19.66
CA THR A 106 26.31 -30.76 -19.09
C THR A 106 25.55 -30.04 -20.18
N ILE A 107 24.48 -30.67 -20.67
CA ILE A 107 23.49 -30.03 -21.52
C ILE A 107 22.94 -28.85 -20.71
N VAL A 108 23.31 -27.63 -21.10
CA VAL A 108 22.72 -26.40 -20.57
C VAL A 108 21.31 -26.34 -21.12
N THR A 109 20.38 -26.84 -20.32
CA THR A 109 18.96 -26.61 -20.52
C THR A 109 18.73 -25.10 -20.48
N LYS A 110 18.17 -24.62 -21.60
CA LYS A 110 17.78 -23.24 -21.89
C LYS A 110 17.18 -22.56 -20.65
N SER A 111 17.75 -21.40 -20.31
CA SER A 111 17.26 -20.48 -19.29
C SER A 111 15.75 -20.29 -19.44
N GLU A 112 15.05 -20.61 -18.37
CA GLU A 112 13.67 -20.20 -18.13
C GLU A 112 13.66 -18.68 -18.11
N ALA A 113 12.92 -18.08 -19.04
CA ALA A 113 12.79 -16.63 -19.13
C ALA A 113 12.08 -16.16 -17.86
N GLU A 114 12.75 -15.29 -17.10
CA GLU A 114 12.15 -14.55 -15.99
C GLU A 114 10.87 -13.87 -16.52
N PRO A 115 9.73 -13.99 -15.82
CA PRO A 115 8.47 -13.47 -16.33
C PRO A 115 8.61 -11.97 -16.56
N GLU A 116 8.44 -11.54 -17.82
CA GLU A 116 8.35 -10.13 -18.18
C GLU A 116 7.10 -9.57 -17.50
N ILE A 117 7.28 -8.84 -16.40
CA ILE A 117 6.17 -8.23 -15.66
C ILE A 117 5.59 -7.14 -16.55
N GLU A 118 4.38 -7.37 -17.07
CA GLU A 118 3.62 -6.36 -17.79
C GLU A 118 3.20 -5.26 -16.81
N LEU A 119 3.93 -4.14 -16.84
CA LEU A 119 3.58 -2.94 -16.09
C LEU A 119 2.43 -2.22 -16.79
N ILE A 120 1.28 -2.15 -16.14
CA ILE A 120 0.13 -1.38 -16.64
C ILE A 120 0.37 0.09 -16.28
N SER A 121 0.61 0.92 -17.29
CA SER A 121 0.74 2.37 -17.15
C SER A 121 -0.57 3.06 -17.53
N TYR A 122 -0.95 4.08 -16.77
CA TYR A 122 -2.16 4.87 -17.00
C TYR A 122 -1.81 6.24 -17.59
N ASP A 123 -2.72 6.79 -18.41
CA ASP A 123 -2.58 8.17 -18.87
C ASP A 123 -2.86 9.15 -17.73
N ILE A 124 -2.10 10.25 -17.69
CA ILE A 124 -2.26 11.32 -16.72
C ILE A 124 -3.09 12.45 -17.34
N PRO A 125 -4.09 13.02 -16.63
CA PRO A 125 -4.88 14.12 -17.15
C PRO A 125 -4.02 15.37 -17.42
N THR A 126 -4.32 16.08 -18.50
CA THR A 126 -3.64 17.34 -18.84
C THR A 126 -4.01 18.44 -17.83
N GLY A 127 -3.04 19.20 -17.32
CA GLY A 127 -3.25 20.31 -16.39
C GLY A 127 -2.34 20.23 -15.18
N ASP A 128 -2.58 21.08 -14.19
CA ASP A 128 -1.80 21.10 -12.94
C ASP A 128 -2.32 20.02 -11.97
N THR A 129 -1.51 18.99 -11.72
CA THR A 129 -1.83 17.87 -10.83
C THR A 129 -1.10 17.95 -9.49
N SER A 130 -0.41 19.07 -9.22
CA SER A 130 0.43 19.24 -8.01
C SER A 130 -0.34 19.37 -6.70
N PHE A 131 -1.69 19.45 -6.77
CA PHE A 131 -2.55 19.38 -5.60
C PHE A 131 -2.86 17.93 -5.23
N HIS A 132 -2.19 17.45 -4.19
CA HIS A 132 -2.40 16.15 -3.58
C HIS A 132 -3.27 16.32 -2.33
N GLY A 133 -4.58 16.24 -2.50
CA GLY A 133 -5.56 16.29 -1.42
C GLY A 133 -5.38 15.15 -0.41
N TYR A 134 -6.16 15.21 0.66
CA TYR A 134 -6.26 14.12 1.62
C TYR A 134 -7.69 13.95 2.15
N MET A 135 -7.98 12.76 2.66
CA MET A 135 -9.14 12.48 3.50
C MET A 135 -8.73 11.78 4.80
N ASP A 136 -9.49 12.03 5.86
CA ASP A 136 -9.28 11.35 7.14
C ASP A 136 -9.72 9.88 7.04
N TYR A 137 -8.88 8.95 7.50
CA TYR A 137 -9.20 7.53 7.56
C TYR A 137 -10.44 7.25 8.42
N ALA A 138 -10.72 8.09 9.41
CA ALA A 138 -11.90 7.97 10.27
C ALA A 138 -13.22 8.24 9.52
N CYS A 139 -13.17 8.81 8.31
CA CYS A 139 -14.34 8.95 7.44
C CYS A 139 -14.72 7.64 6.72
N ILE A 140 -13.82 6.65 6.68
CA ILE A 140 -14.11 5.30 6.20
C ILE A 140 -14.86 4.58 7.33
N THR A 141 -16.19 4.56 7.24
CA THR A 141 -17.07 4.18 8.36
C THR A 141 -17.84 2.89 8.14
N ASP A 142 -17.97 2.42 6.90
CA ASP A 142 -18.64 1.14 6.62
C ASP A 142 -17.72 -0.03 7.00
N ILE A 143 -17.99 -0.61 8.17
CA ILE A 143 -17.20 -1.70 8.74
C ILE A 143 -17.13 -2.95 7.87
N ASN A 144 -18.07 -3.13 6.93
CA ASN A 144 -18.11 -4.29 6.04
C ASN A 144 -17.39 -4.03 4.72
N SER A 145 -16.93 -2.80 4.47
CA SER A 145 -16.21 -2.44 3.25
C SER A 145 -14.77 -2.95 3.26
N LEU A 146 -14.24 -3.27 2.07
CA LEU A 146 -12.83 -3.67 1.93
C LEU A 146 -11.87 -2.55 2.35
N GLN A 147 -12.27 -1.29 2.11
CA GLN A 147 -11.57 -0.09 2.55
C GLN A 147 -11.38 -0.08 4.07
N TYR A 148 -12.46 -0.29 4.82
CA TYR A 148 -12.41 -0.35 6.27
C TYR A 148 -11.53 -1.50 6.75
N GLN A 149 -11.68 -2.69 6.17
CA GLN A 149 -10.87 -3.86 6.52
C GLN A 149 -9.37 -3.65 6.22
N LEU A 150 -9.04 -2.93 5.14
CA LEU A 150 -7.66 -2.55 4.84
C LEU A 150 -7.12 -1.58 5.89
N GLN A 151 -7.90 -0.58 6.30
CA GLN A 151 -7.49 0.41 7.32
C GLN A 151 -7.15 -0.22 8.69
N LEU A 152 -7.79 -1.34 9.06
CA LEU A 152 -7.47 -2.08 10.29
C LEU A 152 -6.04 -2.64 10.30
N ASN A 153 -5.43 -2.84 9.13
CA ASN A 153 -4.06 -3.33 8.97
C ASN A 153 -3.06 -2.19 8.67
N CYS A 154 -3.51 -0.93 8.71
CA CYS A 154 -2.69 0.23 8.42
C CYS A 154 -2.17 0.90 9.70
N TRP A 155 -1.07 1.64 9.58
CA TRP A 155 -0.48 2.46 10.63
C TRP A 155 -0.30 3.91 10.15
N THR A 156 -0.13 4.85 11.07
CA THR A 156 0.07 6.28 10.76
C THR A 156 1.55 6.62 10.92
N ASP A 157 2.14 7.22 9.90
CA ASP A 157 3.54 7.64 9.95
C ASP A 157 3.75 8.99 10.65
N SER A 158 5.01 9.45 10.73
CA SER A 158 5.36 10.71 11.38
C SER A 158 4.89 11.96 10.63
N GLN A 159 4.43 11.83 9.38
CA GLN A 159 3.83 12.92 8.59
C GLN A 159 2.29 12.91 8.69
N GLY A 160 1.71 12.00 9.47
CA GLY A 160 0.26 11.82 9.59
C GLY A 160 -0.37 10.99 8.47
N ILE A 161 0.44 10.38 7.58
CA ILE A 161 -0.04 9.62 6.43
C ILE A 161 -0.28 8.16 6.83
N ARG A 162 -1.41 7.59 6.41
CA ARG A 162 -1.70 6.17 6.62
C ARG A 162 -0.88 5.31 5.67
N ARG A 163 -0.37 4.18 6.18
CA ARG A 163 0.46 3.23 5.45
C ARG A 163 0.02 1.79 5.62
N GLN A 164 0.16 1.02 4.56
CA GLN A 164 0.08 -0.45 4.59
C GLN A 164 1.45 -1.01 4.20
N GLY A 165 2.15 -1.63 5.17
CA GLY A 165 3.57 -1.90 4.98
C GLY A 165 4.33 -0.60 4.72
N ASP A 166 5.06 -0.55 3.60
CA ASP A 166 5.81 0.64 3.16
C ASP A 166 4.98 1.59 2.27
N ASP A 167 3.85 1.11 1.72
CA ASP A 167 3.04 1.86 0.78
C ASP A 167 2.19 2.93 1.49
N VAL A 168 2.09 4.11 0.88
CA VAL A 168 1.12 5.13 1.33
C VAL A 168 -0.30 4.73 0.92
N CYS A 169 -1.25 4.88 1.82
CA CYS A 169 -2.66 4.65 1.52
C CYS A 169 -3.23 5.84 0.74
N ILE A 170 -3.86 5.58 -0.41
CA ILE A 170 -4.44 6.62 -1.27
C ILE A 170 -5.83 6.26 -1.76
N ALA A 171 -6.56 7.28 -2.21
CA ALA A 171 -7.74 7.17 -3.04
C ALA A 171 -7.46 7.64 -4.47
N LEU A 172 -7.93 6.88 -5.45
CA LEU A 172 -7.89 7.21 -6.88
C LEU A 172 -9.31 7.14 -7.47
N GLY A 173 -9.51 7.77 -8.62
CA GLY A 173 -10.74 7.59 -9.39
C GLY A 173 -10.78 6.22 -10.09
N SER A 174 -11.99 5.76 -10.45
CA SER A 174 -12.21 4.42 -10.99
C SER A 174 -11.46 4.13 -12.30
N TYR A 175 -10.98 5.16 -13.01
CA TYR A 175 -10.08 5.01 -14.17
C TYR A 175 -8.84 4.17 -13.87
N TYR A 176 -8.25 4.34 -12.68
CA TYR A 176 -7.04 3.62 -12.29
C TYR A 176 -7.34 2.23 -11.74
N GLY A 177 -8.58 1.97 -11.34
CA GLY A 177 -9.04 0.69 -10.81
C GLY A 177 -9.90 0.85 -9.56
N THR A 178 -10.57 -0.22 -9.17
CA THR A 178 -11.49 -0.25 -8.01
C THR A 178 -11.17 -1.36 -7.01
N GLU A 179 -10.12 -2.15 -7.27
CA GLU A 179 -9.71 -3.26 -6.41
C GLU A 179 -8.86 -2.73 -5.26
N ILE A 180 -9.48 -2.61 -4.08
CA ILE A 180 -8.81 -2.20 -2.83
C ILE A 180 -7.64 -3.14 -2.54
N GLY A 181 -6.49 -2.57 -2.18
CA GLY A 181 -5.23 -3.29 -2.03
C GLY A 181 -4.35 -3.31 -3.29
N THR A 182 -4.84 -2.83 -4.44
CA THR A 182 -3.99 -2.68 -5.63
C THR A 182 -2.85 -1.70 -5.36
N ARG A 183 -1.63 -2.08 -5.72
CA ARG A 183 -0.43 -1.27 -5.55
C ARG A 183 -0.09 -0.47 -6.80
N TYR A 184 0.45 0.71 -6.59
CA TYR A 184 0.90 1.62 -7.65
C TYR A 184 2.28 2.18 -7.35
N LEU A 185 3.06 2.43 -8.40
CA LEU A 185 4.19 3.34 -8.37
C LEU A 185 3.77 4.67 -8.96
N ILE A 186 3.88 5.75 -8.17
CA ILE A 186 3.55 7.11 -8.56
C ILE A 186 4.84 7.91 -8.67
N THR A 187 4.98 8.68 -9.74
CA THR A 187 6.15 9.55 -9.95
C THR A 187 5.72 10.97 -10.30
N THR A 188 6.42 11.95 -9.75
CA THR A 188 6.18 13.38 -10.00
C THR A 188 7.26 14.01 -10.88
N ASP A 189 6.98 15.18 -11.44
CA ASP A 189 7.90 15.96 -12.28
C ASP A 189 9.11 16.53 -11.52
N THR A 190 9.04 16.60 -10.19
CA THR A 190 10.16 16.96 -9.31
C THR A 190 11.11 15.78 -9.04
N GLY A 191 10.80 14.59 -9.57
CA GLY A 191 11.61 13.38 -9.44
C GLY A 191 11.31 12.54 -8.21
N ASN A 192 10.23 12.85 -7.47
CA ASN A 192 9.77 11.98 -6.39
C ASN A 192 9.11 10.73 -6.97
N SER A 193 9.40 9.58 -6.36
CA SER A 193 8.69 8.32 -6.64
C SER A 193 8.33 7.64 -5.33
N PHE A 194 7.08 7.19 -5.21
CA PHE A 194 6.60 6.49 -4.03
C PHE A 194 5.63 5.38 -4.41
N THR A 195 5.63 4.30 -3.63
CA THR A 195 4.66 3.22 -3.78
C THR A 195 3.44 3.52 -2.93
N ALA A 196 2.27 3.21 -3.48
CA ALA A 196 0.99 3.51 -2.88
C ALA A 196 0.04 2.32 -3.00
N VAL A 197 -0.90 2.21 -2.07
CA VAL A 197 -1.96 1.21 -2.11
C VAL A 197 -3.32 1.91 -2.24
N LEU A 198 -4.18 1.39 -3.11
CA LEU A 198 -5.56 1.86 -3.22
C LEU A 198 -6.33 1.44 -1.97
N ALA A 199 -6.55 2.41 -1.10
CA ALA A 199 -7.19 2.25 0.20
C ALA A 199 -8.62 2.81 0.23
N ASP A 200 -8.97 3.64 -0.76
CA ASP A 200 -10.35 4.08 -1.03
C ASP A 200 -10.53 4.39 -2.53
N CYS A 201 -11.77 4.55 -2.97
CA CYS A 201 -12.12 4.93 -4.34
C CYS A 201 -12.88 6.25 -4.34
N LYS A 202 -12.40 7.24 -5.10
CA LYS A 202 -13.17 8.46 -5.34
C LYS A 202 -14.46 8.09 -6.06
N ALA A 203 -15.59 8.62 -5.58
CA ALA A 203 -16.87 8.39 -6.26
C ALA A 203 -16.87 9.06 -7.64
N ASP A 204 -17.30 8.34 -8.67
CA ASP A 204 -17.31 8.82 -10.06
C ASP A 204 -18.06 10.15 -10.25
N ILE A 205 -19.10 10.39 -9.45
CA ILE A 205 -19.87 11.65 -9.46
C ILE A 205 -19.04 12.87 -9.02
N HIS A 206 -17.90 12.66 -8.36
CA HIS A 206 -17.00 13.71 -7.90
C HIS A 206 -15.74 13.84 -8.76
N THR A 207 -15.59 12.98 -9.76
CA THR A 207 -14.46 13.02 -10.69
C THR A 207 -14.85 13.64 -12.03
N ASP A 208 -13.86 13.92 -12.86
CA ASP A 208 -14.06 14.32 -14.24
C ASP A 208 -14.72 13.19 -15.07
N TYR A 209 -15.07 13.48 -16.31
CA TYR A 209 -15.77 12.55 -17.21
C TYR A 209 -15.04 11.21 -17.41
N ASN A 210 -13.71 11.21 -17.34
CA ASN A 210 -12.92 9.98 -17.47
C ASN A 210 -12.68 9.26 -16.13
N ASN A 211 -13.14 9.82 -15.01
CA ASN A 211 -12.88 9.36 -13.65
C ASN A 211 -11.40 9.34 -13.25
N GLN A 212 -10.61 10.31 -13.73
CA GLN A 212 -9.18 10.45 -13.49
C GLN A 212 -8.83 11.40 -12.32
N TYR A 213 -9.63 12.41 -12.05
CA TYR A 213 -9.33 13.39 -10.99
C TYR A 213 -10.59 14.11 -10.51
N ARG A 214 -10.53 14.69 -9.30
CA ARG A 214 -11.52 15.67 -8.83
C ARG A 214 -11.04 17.08 -9.21
N ASP A 215 -11.89 17.85 -9.89
CA ASP A 215 -11.62 19.28 -10.14
C ASP A 215 -11.72 20.06 -8.82
N THR A 216 -10.68 20.82 -8.47
CA THR A 216 -10.65 21.60 -7.23
C THR A 216 -11.37 22.94 -7.35
N GLY A 217 -11.75 23.36 -8.56
CA GLY A 217 -12.42 24.64 -8.82
C GLY A 217 -11.50 25.86 -8.83
N ASN A 218 -10.21 25.69 -8.59
CA ASN A 218 -9.17 26.73 -8.61
C ASN A 218 -8.00 26.40 -9.55
N GLY A 219 -8.23 25.52 -10.53
CA GLY A 219 -7.28 25.21 -11.61
C GLY A 219 -6.43 23.95 -11.39
N PHE A 220 -6.49 23.34 -10.21
CA PHE A 220 -5.80 22.07 -9.93
C PHE A 220 -6.66 20.84 -10.21
N LYS A 221 -5.98 19.74 -10.47
CA LYS A 221 -6.55 18.42 -10.74
C LYS A 221 -6.12 17.47 -9.64
N ASN A 222 -7.03 17.19 -8.70
CA ASN A 222 -6.72 16.29 -7.63
C ASN A 222 -6.82 14.82 -8.09
N VAL A 223 -5.71 14.29 -8.59
CA VAL A 223 -5.60 12.89 -9.06
C VAL A 223 -5.47 11.95 -7.85
N VAL A 224 -4.46 12.18 -7.01
CA VAL A 224 -4.17 11.38 -5.81
C VAL A 224 -4.74 12.09 -4.59
N GLU A 225 -5.47 11.37 -3.76
CA GLU A 225 -5.88 11.83 -2.44
C GLU A 225 -5.29 10.88 -1.40
N PHE A 226 -4.50 11.39 -0.46
CA PHE A 226 -3.89 10.56 0.58
C PHE A 226 -4.91 10.23 1.67
N ILE A 227 -4.82 9.04 2.24
CA ILE A 227 -5.52 8.72 3.48
C ILE A 227 -4.62 9.13 4.65
N VAL A 228 -5.13 9.96 5.55
CA VAL A 228 -4.36 10.52 6.67
C VAL A 228 -5.06 10.30 7.99
N ASP A 229 -4.32 10.46 9.08
CA ASP A 229 -4.84 10.69 10.43
C ASP A 229 -4.69 12.18 10.73
N THR A 230 -5.80 12.93 10.74
CA THR A 230 -5.75 14.38 10.89
C THR A 230 -5.26 14.83 12.27
N TYR A 231 -5.28 13.96 13.28
CA TYR A 231 -4.70 14.27 14.60
C TYR A 231 -3.17 14.25 14.60
N ALA A 232 -2.55 13.59 13.62
CA ALA A 232 -1.10 13.49 13.45
C ALA A 232 -0.56 14.30 12.27
N LEU A 233 -1.45 14.91 11.47
CA LEU A 233 -1.08 15.69 10.29
C LEU A 233 -0.51 17.06 10.68
N ASP A 234 0.50 17.52 9.94
CA ASP A 234 1.06 18.86 10.12
C ASP A 234 -0.05 19.95 9.95
N PRO A 235 -0.18 20.90 10.89
CA PRO A 235 -1.18 21.96 10.81
C PRO A 235 -1.16 22.79 9.52
N ASP A 236 0.01 23.02 8.91
CA ASP A 236 0.13 23.77 7.67
C ASP A 236 -0.38 22.96 6.47
N VAL A 237 -0.17 21.65 6.48
CA VAL A 237 -0.76 20.71 5.51
C VAL A 237 -2.27 20.66 5.69
N MET A 238 -2.75 20.59 6.93
CA MET A 238 -4.18 20.61 7.24
C MET A 238 -4.84 21.91 6.79
N SER A 239 -4.17 23.05 6.97
CA SER A 239 -4.68 24.35 6.55
C SER A 239 -4.68 24.53 5.03
N SER A 240 -3.70 23.96 4.32
CA SER A 240 -3.60 24.07 2.85
C SER A 240 -4.44 23.02 2.12
N GLY A 241 -4.77 21.90 2.77
CA GLY A 241 -5.43 20.77 2.15
C GLY A 241 -4.52 19.97 1.20
N ASN A 242 -3.21 20.25 1.17
CA ASN A 242 -2.30 19.74 0.13
C ASN A 242 -1.07 19.03 0.72
N ILE A 243 -1.01 17.70 0.57
CA ILE A 243 0.12 16.84 0.91
C ILE A 243 1.36 17.15 0.07
N GLY A 244 1.18 17.73 -1.13
CA GLY A 244 2.27 18.16 -2.00
C GLY A 244 3.14 19.30 -1.42
N THR A 245 2.78 19.83 -0.24
CA THR A 245 3.65 20.73 0.55
C THR A 245 4.82 19.99 1.22
N TYR A 246 4.72 18.68 1.41
CA TYR A 246 5.87 17.86 1.77
C TYR A 246 6.77 17.61 0.56
N ASP A 247 8.08 17.84 0.71
CA ASP A 247 9.05 17.74 -0.39
C ASP A 247 8.97 16.39 -1.14
N ASN A 248 8.82 15.29 -0.40
CA ASN A 248 8.76 13.91 -0.92
C ASN A 248 7.47 13.57 -1.70
N TYR A 249 6.46 14.44 -1.66
CA TYR A 249 5.23 14.29 -2.44
C TYR A 249 4.94 15.53 -3.30
N SER A 250 5.90 16.45 -3.46
CA SER A 250 5.71 17.65 -4.26
C SER A 250 5.74 17.36 -5.77
N GLY A 251 5.17 18.28 -6.57
CA GLY A 251 5.23 18.24 -8.03
C GLY A 251 3.98 17.68 -8.71
N ASN A 252 3.89 17.87 -10.02
CA ASN A 252 2.84 17.28 -10.85
C ASN A 252 3.08 15.78 -11.01
N ILE A 253 2.03 14.98 -10.92
CA ILE A 253 2.09 13.56 -11.29
C ILE A 253 2.40 13.44 -12.78
N VAL A 254 3.40 12.63 -13.12
CA VAL A 254 3.80 12.34 -14.51
C VAL A 254 3.67 10.87 -14.88
N SER A 255 3.51 9.98 -13.89
CA SER A 255 3.33 8.55 -14.12
C SER A 255 2.57 7.91 -12.96
N ILE A 256 1.62 7.04 -13.32
CA ILE A 256 0.96 6.08 -12.41
C ILE A 256 1.06 4.72 -13.09
N GLN A 257 1.69 3.77 -12.41
CA GLN A 257 1.85 2.39 -12.89
C GLN A 257 1.30 1.43 -11.85
N LYS A 258 0.44 0.49 -12.25
CA LYS A 258 0.04 -0.62 -11.38
C LYS A 258 1.22 -1.60 -11.25
N ILE A 259 1.50 -2.00 -10.02
CA ILE A 259 2.62 -2.90 -9.67
C ILE A 259 2.10 -4.12 -8.88
N ASN A 260 2.86 -5.22 -8.92
CA ASN A 260 2.56 -6.47 -8.21
C ASN A 260 3.18 -6.50 -6.80
#